data_AF-A0A1Z7ZV74-F1
#
_entry.id   AF-A0A1Z7ZV74-F1
#
_cell.length_a   1.000
_cell.length_b   1.000
_cell.length_c   1.000
_cell.angle_alpha   90.00
_cell.angle_beta   90.00
_cell.angle_gamma   90.00
#
_symmetry.space_group_name_H-M   'P 1'
#
loop_
_entity.id
_entity.type
_entity.pdbx_description
1 polymer ?
#
loop_
_entity_poly.entity_id
_entity_poly.type
_entity_poly.pdbx_seq_one_letter_code
_entity_poly.pdbx_strand_id
1 'polypeptide(L)'
;MDVNKTDDKTDDKRYLKAKGRVRKLKGFYIHLCGYIIGVSLLVFNLIIIEEGEYKIPITWLIWTLIIAWGIILTIHAWVTFKGQFLFTKRWEERKIQKYLDEKEDGNQMWE
;
A
#
# COMPACT_ATOMS: atom_id res chain seq x y z
N MET A 1 -40.95 8.92 -10.71
CA MET A 1 -40.60 8.00 -9.60
C MET A 1 -39.15 7.64 -9.83
N ASP A 2 -38.22 8.46 -9.34
CA ASP A 2 -36.81 8.45 -9.77
C ASP A 2 -35.85 8.37 -8.58
N VAL A 3 -36.28 7.72 -7.50
CA VAL A 3 -35.51 7.63 -6.25
C VAL A 3 -34.45 6.51 -6.32
N ASN A 4 -34.52 5.60 -7.30
CA ASN A 4 -33.70 4.37 -7.30
C ASN A 4 -32.35 4.49 -8.04
N LYS A 5 -32.17 5.48 -8.94
CA LYS A 5 -30.97 5.57 -9.79
C LYS A 5 -29.80 6.30 -9.13
N THR A 6 -30.08 7.11 -8.11
CA THR A 6 -29.07 7.84 -7.34
C THR A 6 -28.50 7.02 -6.20
N ASP A 7 -29.34 6.16 -5.57
CA ASP A 7 -28.96 5.26 -4.48
C ASP A 7 -27.93 4.21 -4.94
N ASP A 8 -28.21 3.52 -6.05
CA ASP A 8 -27.32 2.55 -6.70
C ASP A 8 -25.92 3.11 -7.00
N LYS A 9 -25.85 4.33 -7.56
CA LYS A 9 -24.57 5.00 -7.84
C LYS A 9 -23.82 5.41 -6.58
N THR A 10 -24.52 5.73 -5.49
CA THR A 10 -23.88 6.08 -4.21
C THR A 10 -23.36 4.84 -3.49
N ASP A 11 -24.08 3.73 -3.54
CA ASP A 11 -23.67 2.48 -2.93
C ASP A 11 -22.48 1.85 -3.66
N ASP A 12 -22.47 1.90 -4.99
CA ASP A 12 -21.31 1.48 -5.81
C ASP A 12 -20.04 2.27 -5.48
N LYS A 13 -20.15 3.59 -5.30
CA LYS A 13 -19.00 4.44 -4.91
C LYS A 13 -18.48 4.09 -3.52
N ARG A 14 -19.37 3.83 -2.56
CA ARG A 14 -18.99 3.43 -1.20
C ARG A 14 -18.34 2.04 -1.19
N TYR A 15 -18.88 1.11 -1.96
CA TYR A 15 -18.36 -0.23 -2.13
C TYR A 15 -16.97 -0.23 -2.80
N LEU A 16 -16.78 0.52 -3.89
CA LEU A 16 -15.49 0.66 -4.56
C LEU A 16 -14.42 1.27 -3.64
N LYS A 17 -14.80 2.27 -2.84
CA LYS A 17 -13.90 2.90 -1.84
C LYS A 17 -13.52 1.92 -0.74
N ALA A 18 -14.46 1.11 -0.26
CA ALA A 18 -14.20 0.06 0.72
C ALA A 18 -13.30 -1.06 0.14
N LYS A 19 -13.57 -1.51 -1.10
CA LYS A 19 -12.76 -2.52 -1.80
C LYS A 19 -11.32 -2.05 -2.03
N GLY A 20 -11.13 -0.78 -2.39
CA GLY A 20 -9.82 -0.16 -2.54
C GLY A 20 -9.01 -0.14 -1.24
N ARG A 21 -9.68 0.11 -0.11
CA ARG A 21 -9.05 0.05 1.24
C ARG A 21 -8.56 -1.34 1.57
N VAL A 22 -9.41 -2.36 1.38
CA VAL A 22 -9.05 -3.76 1.65
C VAL A 22 -7.86 -4.19 0.79
N ARG A 23 -7.81 -3.80 -0.49
CA ARG A 23 -6.69 -4.16 -1.38
C ARG A 23 -5.35 -3.58 -0.91
N LYS A 24 -5.32 -2.30 -0.51
CA LYS A 24 -4.12 -1.64 0.01
C LYS A 24 -3.65 -2.27 1.32
N LEU A 25 -4.60 -2.54 2.20
CA LEU A 25 -4.34 -3.18 3.49
C LEU A 25 -3.77 -4.60 3.31
N LYS A 26 -4.33 -5.40 2.39
CA LYS A 26 -3.78 -6.71 2.02
C LYS A 26 -2.34 -6.62 1.52
N GLY A 27 -2.03 -5.63 0.67
CA GLY A 27 -0.67 -5.40 0.19
C GLY A 27 0.32 -5.08 1.32
N PHE A 28 -0.08 -4.23 2.27
CA PHE A 28 0.71 -3.93 3.46
C PHE A 28 0.95 -5.17 4.33
N TYR A 29 -0.09 -5.98 4.59
CA TYR A 29 0.06 -7.20 5.39
C TYR A 29 1.02 -8.23 4.77
N ILE A 30 1.04 -8.36 3.44
CA ILE A 30 2.01 -9.25 2.76
C ILE A 30 3.44 -8.79 3.04
N HIS A 31 3.71 -7.49 2.91
CA HIS A 31 5.04 -6.92 3.19
C HIS A 31 5.41 -7.03 4.68
N LEU A 32 4.46 -6.81 5.58
CA LEU A 32 4.65 -6.97 7.03
C LEU A 32 4.96 -8.42 7.40
N CYS A 33 4.19 -9.39 6.89
CA CYS A 33 4.46 -10.80 7.11
C CYS A 33 5.83 -11.20 6.56
N GLY A 34 6.17 -10.75 5.34
CA GLY A 34 7.49 -10.98 4.75
C GLY A 34 8.63 -10.40 5.60
N TYR A 35 8.44 -9.20 6.14
CA TYR A 35 9.40 -8.57 7.06
C TYR A 35 9.58 -9.38 8.34
N ILE A 36 8.49 -9.81 8.99
CA ILE A 36 8.57 -10.62 10.22
C ILE A 36 9.30 -11.94 9.97
N ILE A 37 8.99 -12.62 8.87
CA ILE A 37 9.63 -13.89 8.50
C ILE A 37 11.13 -13.65 8.21
N GLY A 38 11.46 -12.63 7.42
CA GLY A 38 12.84 -12.28 7.09
C GLY A 38 13.67 -11.91 8.32
N VAL A 39 13.13 -11.09 9.21
CA VAL A 39 13.76 -10.75 10.50
C VAL A 39 13.96 -11.99 11.36
N SER A 40 12.96 -12.87 11.45
CA SER A 40 13.06 -14.11 12.23
C SER A 40 14.18 -15.03 11.71
N LEU A 41 14.32 -15.15 10.38
CA LEU A 41 15.41 -15.92 9.76
C LEU A 41 16.78 -15.27 9.99
N LEU A 42 16.88 -13.94 9.91
CA LEU A 42 18.11 -13.20 10.19
C LEU A 42 18.56 -13.35 11.64
N VAL A 43 17.61 -13.26 12.59
CA VAL A 43 17.90 -13.48 14.02
C VAL A 43 18.29 -14.94 14.28
N PHE A 44 17.62 -15.89 13.65
CA PHE A 44 18.00 -17.31 13.74
C PHE A 44 19.43 -17.56 13.23
N ASN A 45 19.82 -16.90 12.13
CA ASN A 45 21.18 -16.96 11.60
C ASN A 45 22.21 -16.42 12.60
N LEU A 46 21.91 -15.32 13.30
CA LEU A 46 22.78 -14.77 14.34
C LEU A 46 23.00 -15.71 15.54
N ILE A 47 22.02 -16.56 15.86
CA ILE A 47 22.12 -17.53 16.96
C ILE A 47 23.01 -18.72 16.57
N ILE A 48 23.05 -19.09 15.29
CA ILE A 48 23.83 -20.23 14.78
C ILE A 48 25.28 -19.84 14.48
N ILE A 49 25.57 -18.57 14.19
CA ILE A 49 26.93 -18.10 13.91
C ILE A 49 27.85 -18.37 15.11
N GLU A 50 28.87 -19.20 14.88
CA GLU A 50 29.94 -19.48 15.83
C GLU A 50 30.78 -18.21 16.12
N GLU A 51 31.38 -18.16 17.30
CA GLU A 51 32.17 -17.02 17.73
C GLU A 51 33.47 -16.91 16.91
N GLY A 52 33.64 -15.79 16.20
CA GLY A 52 34.83 -15.49 15.40
C GLY A 52 34.94 -14.01 15.08
N GLU A 53 36.07 -13.58 14.50
CA GLU A 53 36.37 -12.17 14.24
C GLU A 53 35.32 -11.47 13.35
N TYR A 54 34.62 -12.24 12.52
CA TYR A 54 33.57 -11.73 11.63
C TYR A 54 32.18 -11.60 12.29
N LYS A 55 31.98 -12.12 13.50
CA LYS A 55 30.67 -12.10 14.20
C LYS A 55 30.20 -10.67 14.46
N ILE A 56 31.10 -9.79 14.93
CA ILE A 56 30.81 -8.40 15.26
C ILE A 56 30.35 -7.60 14.01
N PRO A 57 31.10 -7.56 12.89
CA PRO A 57 30.67 -6.82 11.71
C PRO A 57 29.41 -7.41 11.05
N ILE A 58 29.25 -8.73 11.01
CA ILE A 58 28.06 -9.39 10.45
C ILE A 58 26.81 -9.05 11.27
N THR A 59 26.92 -9.10 12.60
CA THR A 59 25.83 -8.75 13.51
C THR A 59 25.40 -7.29 13.30
N TRP A 60 26.38 -6.38 13.22
CA TRP A 60 26.10 -4.97 13.00
C TRP A 60 25.42 -4.67 11.66
N LEU A 61 25.83 -5.37 10.59
CA LEU A 61 25.17 -5.31 9.28
C LEU A 61 23.72 -5.80 9.33
N ILE A 62 23.46 -6.92 10.01
CA ILE A 62 22.11 -7.48 10.16
C ILE A 62 21.21 -6.51 10.94
N TRP A 63 21.68 -5.95 12.04
CA TRP A 63 20.93 -4.93 12.79
C TRP A 63 20.62 -3.69 11.95
N THR A 64 21.61 -3.19 11.20
CA THR A 64 21.44 -2.04 10.32
C THR A 64 20.40 -2.33 9.23
N LEU A 65 20.44 -3.53 8.65
CA LEU A 65 19.47 -3.96 7.65
C LEU A 65 18.05 -4.04 8.23
N ILE A 66 17.88 -4.63 9.42
CA ILE A 66 16.59 -4.72 10.12
C ILE A 66 16.02 -3.34 10.40
N ILE A 67 16.85 -2.41 10.88
CA ILE A 67 16.45 -1.03 11.18
C ILE A 67 16.07 -0.28 9.90
N ALA A 68 16.91 -0.34 8.86
CA ALA A 68 16.65 0.32 7.59
C ALA A 68 15.34 -0.16 6.94
N TRP A 69 15.12 -1.48 6.92
CA TRP A 69 13.86 -2.06 6.43
C TRP A 69 12.68 -1.75 7.33
N GLY A 70 12.88 -1.67 8.65
CA GLY A 70 11.87 -1.24 9.60
C GLY A 70 11.39 0.20 9.35
N ILE A 71 12.31 1.11 8.98
CA ILE A 71 11.97 2.49 8.61
C ILE A 71 11.13 2.51 7.33
N ILE A 72 11.54 1.76 6.29
CA ILE A 72 10.77 1.65 5.03
C ILE A 72 9.36 1.13 5.29
N LEU A 73 9.24 0.08 6.12
CA LEU A 73 7.97 -0.50 6.50
C LEU A 73 7.09 0.48 7.29
N THR A 74 7.68 1.26 8.19
CA THR A 74 6.97 2.29 8.97
C THR A 74 6.43 3.40 8.06
N ILE A 75 7.22 3.85 7.09
CA ILE A 75 6.77 4.81 6.07
C ILE A 75 5.63 4.21 5.24
N HIS A 76 5.75 2.94 4.81
CA HIS A 76 4.71 2.26 4.05
C HIS A 76 3.42 2.09 4.85
N ALA A 77 3.52 1.79 6.15
CA ALA A 77 2.39 1.76 7.08
C ALA A 77 1.74 3.15 7.15
N TRP A 78 2.52 4.20 7.38
CA TRP A 78 2.02 5.56 7.45
C TRP A 78 1.28 5.97 6.17
N VAL A 79 1.83 5.66 5.00
CA VAL A 79 1.17 5.95 3.71
C VAL A 79 -0.11 5.12 3.54
N THR A 80 -0.11 3.86 3.96
CA THR A 80 -1.28 2.98 3.85
C THR A 80 -2.43 3.42 4.77
N PHE A 81 -2.11 3.80 6.02
CA PHE A 81 -3.08 4.19 7.04
C PHE A 81 -3.46 5.68 7.00
N LYS A 82 -2.51 6.60 6.74
CA LYS A 82 -2.74 8.07 6.69
C LYS A 82 -2.77 8.68 5.29
N GLY A 83 -2.14 8.07 4.27
CA GLY A 83 -2.04 8.63 2.91
C GLY A 83 -3.37 8.77 2.16
N GLN A 84 -4.47 8.23 2.71
CA GLN A 84 -5.82 8.42 2.21
C GLN A 84 -6.34 9.86 2.36
N PHE A 85 -5.81 10.67 3.29
CA PHE A 85 -6.35 12.01 3.55
C PHE A 85 -5.74 13.10 2.66
N LEU A 86 -4.43 13.05 2.38
CA LEU A 86 -3.72 14.15 1.72
C LEU A 86 -3.58 14.01 0.19
N PHE A 87 -3.41 12.80 -0.33
CA PHE A 87 -3.06 12.61 -1.76
C PHE A 87 -4.18 12.00 -2.61
N THR A 88 -5.14 11.30 -1.99
CA THR A 88 -6.15 10.52 -2.72
C THR A 88 -7.25 11.39 -3.34
N LYS A 89 -7.79 12.38 -2.62
CA LYS A 89 -9.01 13.09 -3.07
C LYS A 89 -8.80 13.90 -4.36
N ARG A 90 -7.74 14.72 -4.39
CA ARG A 90 -7.41 15.58 -5.54
C ARG A 90 -6.86 14.79 -6.75
N TRP A 91 -6.21 13.65 -6.51
CA TRP A 91 -5.77 12.76 -7.58
C TRP A 91 -6.92 11.91 -8.14
N GLU A 92 -7.82 11.39 -7.29
CA GLU A 92 -9.04 10.69 -7.71
C GLU A 92 -9.94 11.62 -8.53
N GLU A 93 -10.17 12.85 -8.07
CA GLU A 93 -10.94 13.86 -8.81
C GLU A 93 -10.35 14.10 -10.20
N ARG A 94 -9.03 14.30 -10.32
CA ARG A 94 -8.39 14.46 -11.64
C ARG A 94 -8.51 13.23 -12.54
N LYS A 95 -8.40 12.03 -11.98
CA LYS A 95 -8.53 10.79 -12.75
C LYS A 95 -9.96 10.59 -13.24
N ILE A 96 -10.95 10.85 -12.38
CA ILE A 96 -12.37 10.78 -12.72
C ILE A 96 -12.72 11.82 -13.78
N GLN A 97 -12.23 13.05 -13.64
CA GLN A 97 -12.40 14.11 -14.65
C GLN A 97 -11.85 13.65 -16.01
N LYS A 98 -10.64 13.09 -16.03
CA LYS A 98 -10.01 12.62 -17.26
C LYS A 98 -10.79 11.47 -17.93
N TYR A 99 -11.37 10.56 -17.15
CA TYR A 99 -12.22 9.49 -17.69
C TYR A 99 -13.59 9.98 -18.18
N LEU A 100 -14.09 11.10 -17.66
CA LEU A 100 -15.33 11.72 -18.13
C LEU A 100 -15.08 12.48 -19.44
N ASP A 101 -14.02 13.29 -19.50
CA ASP A 101 -13.60 13.98 -20.73
C ASP A 101 -13.33 12.99 -21.88
N GLU A 102 -12.62 11.88 -21.60
CA GLU A 102 -12.29 10.86 -22.61
C GLU A 102 -13.52 10.10 -23.13
N LYS A 103 -14.63 10.06 -22.36
CA LYS A 103 -15.90 9.50 -22.81
C LYS A 103 -16.76 10.48 -23.60
N GLU A 104 -16.68 11.77 -23.28
CA GLU A 104 -17.40 12.81 -24.03
C GLU A 104 -16.76 13.03 -25.41
N ASP A 105 -15.42 13.07 -25.50
CA ASP A 105 -14.70 13.18 -26.78
C ASP A 105 -14.91 11.96 -27.69
N GLY A 106 -14.99 10.75 -27.13
CA GLY A 106 -15.24 9.52 -27.90
C GLY A 106 -16.64 9.43 -28.51
N ASN A 107 -17.61 10.19 -27.99
CA ASN A 107 -18.98 10.23 -28.50
C ASN A 107 -19.19 11.32 -29.58
N GLN A 108 -18.31 12.32 -29.65
CA GLN A 108 -18.35 13.40 -30.66
C GLN A 108 -17.72 12.98 -32.00
N MET A 109 -17.00 11.86 -32.04
CA MET A 109 -16.29 11.40 -33.25
C MET A 109 -17.14 10.50 -34.17
N TRP A 110 -18.37 10.18 -33.75
CA TRP A 110 -19.30 9.29 -34.48
C TRP A 110 -20.66 9.93 -34.79
N GLU A 111 -20.76 11.26 -34.72
CA GLU A 111 -21.90 12.04 -35.25
C GLU A 111 -21.47 12.96 -36.40
#